data_AF-A0A7K1E803-F1
#
_entry.id   AF-A0A7K1E803-F1
#
_cell.length_a   1.000
_cell.length_b   1.000
_cell.length_c   1.000
_cell.angle_alpha   90.00
_cell.angle_beta   90.00
_cell.angle_gamma   90.00
#
_symmetry.space_group_name_H-M   'P 1'
#
loop_
_entity.id
_entity.type
_entity.pdbx_description
1 polymer ?
#
loop_
_entity_poly.entity_id
_entity_poly.type
_entity_poly.pdbx_seq_one_letter_code
_entity_poly.pdbx_strand_id
1 'polypeptide(L)'
;GFEVGDPVAVMSPHSCGHCIWCARGQDNNCDDSIVGRGYGIDGGLARYVLVATTRELVKLNTLDPVVAGPLTDAGATSYHAVKRTLPRIPPGGTAVVIGAGGLGAYAIQHLLALTSARVVAVDVSTDRLAYATELGAHDVLEGVNDDTTTELHRLLGGGANAVFDFVGIDQTITHGLQSTGKAGAYALVGAGNGSLRGTMFDKLPRDGEVFSFQAPTIADTLEVIALAESGKLRVDVDIFPLDRVAEAYEKMERGELRGRAVVIPD
;
A
#
# COMPACT_ATOMS: atom_id res chain seq x y z
N GLY A 1 19.22 2.46 21.21
CA GLY A 1 19.72 3.73 20.65
C GLY A 1 20.31 3.45 19.28
N PHE A 2 20.50 4.48 18.46
CA PHE A 2 21.16 4.38 17.16
C PHE A 2 22.63 4.78 17.28
N GLU A 3 23.50 4.15 16.51
CA GLU A 3 24.93 4.46 16.42
C GLU A 3 25.32 4.79 14.98
N VAL A 4 26.42 5.53 14.81
CA VAL A 4 26.97 5.82 13.49
C VAL A 4 27.34 4.50 12.81
N GLY A 5 26.83 4.29 11.59
CA GLY A 5 27.02 3.07 10.82
C GLY A 5 25.86 2.09 10.91
N ASP A 6 24.87 2.33 11.77
CA ASP A 6 23.64 1.52 11.78
C ASP A 6 22.88 1.67 10.44
N PRO A 7 22.50 0.57 9.78
CA PRO A 7 21.58 0.62 8.65
C PRO A 7 20.17 0.93 9.16
N VAL A 8 19.54 1.95 8.56
CA VAL A 8 18.22 2.43 8.98
C VAL A 8 17.32 2.69 7.78
N ALA A 9 16.03 2.46 7.98
CA ALA A 9 14.94 2.93 7.15
C ALA A 9 14.40 4.24 7.75
N VAL A 10 14.12 5.22 6.91
CA VAL A 10 13.48 6.48 7.31
C VAL A 10 12.00 6.44 6.96
N MET A 11 11.14 6.81 7.91
CA MET A 11 9.71 6.94 7.68
C MET A 11 9.29 8.37 7.31
N SER A 12 8.14 8.51 6.65
CA SER A 12 7.69 9.77 6.02
C SER A 12 6.35 10.35 6.51
N PRO A 13 5.86 10.02 7.72
CA PRO A 13 5.28 11.10 8.54
C PRO A 13 6.13 11.39 9.78
N HIS A 14 6.35 12.67 10.05
CA HIS A 14 6.95 13.13 11.30
C HIS A 14 6.03 12.78 12.47
N SER A 15 6.58 12.51 13.66
CA SER A 15 5.73 12.35 14.84
C SER A 15 6.37 12.96 16.09
N CYS A 16 5.63 13.80 16.80
CA CYS A 16 6.12 14.52 17.98
C CYS A 16 6.30 13.60 19.20
N GLY A 17 5.64 12.45 19.22
CA GLY A 17 5.75 11.45 20.28
C GLY A 17 4.97 11.75 21.55
N HIS A 18 4.30 12.90 21.65
CA HIS A 18 3.59 13.31 22.88
C HIS A 18 2.13 13.73 22.68
N CYS A 19 1.66 13.96 21.45
CA CYS A 19 0.23 14.24 21.21
C CYS A 19 -0.62 12.98 21.45
N ILE A 20 -1.95 13.16 21.51
CA ILE A 20 -2.88 12.05 21.79
C ILE A 20 -2.77 10.93 20.74
N TRP A 21 -2.53 11.27 19.48
CA TRP A 21 -2.39 10.30 18.39
C TRP A 21 -1.10 9.50 18.53
N CYS A 22 0.02 10.17 18.79
CA CYS A 22 1.29 9.51 19.07
C CYS A 22 1.20 8.60 20.31
N ALA A 23 0.55 9.07 21.38
CA ALA A 23 0.37 8.28 22.60
C ALA A 23 -0.50 7.03 22.40
N ARG A 24 -1.37 7.03 21.38
CA ARG A 24 -2.19 5.89 20.97
C ARG A 24 -1.52 4.98 19.92
N GLY A 25 -0.27 5.25 19.54
CA GLY A 25 0.43 4.52 18.47
C GLY A 25 -0.15 4.79 17.09
N GLN A 26 -0.84 5.92 16.92
CA GLN A 26 -1.39 6.41 15.65
C GLN A 26 -0.57 7.61 15.19
N ASP A 27 0.76 7.47 15.19
CA ASP A 27 1.70 8.54 14.86
C ASP A 27 1.53 9.13 13.45
N ASN A 28 0.92 8.39 12.53
CA ASN A 28 0.51 8.89 11.22
C ASN A 28 -0.58 10.00 11.27
N ASN A 29 -1.31 10.12 12.39
CA ASN A 29 -2.28 11.18 12.63
C ASN A 29 -1.69 12.32 13.50
N CYS A 30 -0.38 12.42 13.65
CA CYS A 30 0.23 13.45 14.47
C CYS A 30 -0.11 14.86 13.94
N ASP A 31 -0.52 15.76 14.84
CA ASP A 31 -0.88 17.14 14.49
C ASP A 31 0.30 17.94 13.91
N ASP A 32 1.54 17.56 14.24
CA ASP A 32 2.77 18.15 13.71
C ASP A 32 3.23 17.49 12.39
N SER A 33 2.45 16.54 11.85
CA SER A 33 2.75 15.79 10.63
C SER A 33 1.96 16.27 9.42
N ILE A 34 2.06 17.56 9.10
CA ILE A 34 1.24 18.19 8.05
C ILE A 34 1.80 17.89 6.64
N VAL A 35 3.10 17.62 6.52
CA VAL A 35 3.80 17.37 5.25
C VAL A 35 4.83 16.24 5.37
N GLY A 36 5.19 15.61 4.26
CA GLY A 36 6.13 14.49 4.21
C GLY A 36 7.48 14.83 3.57
N ARG A 37 8.42 13.90 3.64
CA ARG A 37 9.74 14.04 3.03
C ARG A 37 9.66 13.92 1.51
N GLY A 38 10.20 14.89 0.81
CA GLY A 38 10.10 14.98 -0.66
C GLY A 38 8.80 15.65 -1.14
N TYR A 39 7.87 15.98 -0.25
CA TYR A 39 6.71 16.82 -0.56
C TYR A 39 6.36 17.71 0.65
N GLY A 40 6.95 18.90 0.68
CA GLY A 40 6.76 19.92 1.72
C GLY A 40 7.96 20.10 2.66
N ILE A 41 8.78 19.06 2.87
CA ILE A 41 10.14 19.18 3.45
C ILE A 41 11.16 18.38 2.60
N ASP A 42 12.44 18.71 2.72
CA ASP A 42 13.52 18.06 1.96
C ASP A 42 13.54 16.53 2.16
N GLY A 43 13.72 15.80 1.06
CA GLY A 43 13.61 14.35 0.98
C GLY A 43 14.92 13.61 0.69
N GLY A 44 14.79 12.30 0.41
CA GLY A 44 15.92 11.37 0.24
C GLY A 44 16.56 11.31 -1.14
N LEU A 45 16.11 12.12 -2.12
CA LEU A 45 16.80 12.29 -3.41
C LEU A 45 18.02 13.22 -3.24
N ALA A 46 18.90 12.85 -2.31
CA ALA A 46 20.08 13.58 -1.88
C ALA A 46 21.05 12.62 -1.19
N ARG A 47 22.33 13.02 -1.07
CA ARG A 47 23.35 12.21 -0.36
C ARG A 47 23.08 12.09 1.15
N TYR A 48 22.37 13.05 1.72
CA TYR A 48 22.03 13.10 3.13
C TYR A 48 20.58 13.56 3.29
N VAL A 49 19.87 12.98 4.25
CA VAL A 49 18.53 13.42 4.66
C VAL A 49 18.54 13.69 6.17
N LEU A 50 18.01 14.84 6.57
CA LEU A 50 17.94 15.22 7.98
C LEU A 50 16.68 14.62 8.62
N VAL A 51 16.83 13.84 9.68
CA VAL A 51 15.70 13.39 10.51
C VAL A 51 15.52 14.29 11.72
N ALA A 52 14.28 14.67 12.04
CA ALA A 52 14.02 15.59 13.14
C ALA A 52 14.21 14.91 14.49
N THR A 53 13.82 13.63 14.56
CA THR A 53 13.99 12.80 15.76
C THR A 53 14.33 11.36 15.36
N THR A 54 14.93 10.61 16.28
CA THR A 54 15.21 9.18 16.08
C THR A 54 13.96 8.31 16.02
N ARG A 55 12.76 8.85 16.31
CA ARG A 55 11.48 8.12 16.15
C ARG A 55 11.13 7.84 14.70
N GLU A 56 11.71 8.59 13.77
CA GLU A 56 11.50 8.42 12.33
C GLU A 56 12.38 7.33 11.73
N LEU A 57 13.26 6.76 12.54
CA LEU A 57 14.20 5.74 12.12
C LEU A 57 13.71 4.36 12.56
N VAL A 58 13.76 3.41 11.63
CA VAL A 58 13.63 1.99 11.92
C VAL A 58 14.96 1.32 11.65
N LYS A 59 15.47 0.58 12.64
CA LYS A 59 16.72 -0.18 12.48
C LYS A 59 16.48 -1.36 11.55
N LEU A 60 17.39 -1.56 10.60
CA LEU A 60 17.42 -2.71 9.72
C LEU A 60 18.38 -3.74 10.33
N ASN A 61 17.98 -5.01 10.41
CA ASN A 61 18.87 -6.05 10.93
C ASN A 61 19.59 -6.73 9.77
N THR A 62 18.82 -7.41 8.92
CA THR A 62 19.35 -8.25 7.83
C THR A 62 19.00 -7.72 6.45
N LEU A 63 18.07 -6.76 6.38
CA LEU A 63 17.59 -6.22 5.12
C LEU A 63 18.56 -5.18 4.56
N ASP A 64 18.85 -5.29 3.26
CA ASP A 64 19.61 -4.28 2.52
C ASP A 64 18.81 -2.95 2.50
N PRO A 65 19.41 -1.82 2.92
CA PRO A 65 18.76 -0.50 2.85
C PRO A 65 18.16 -0.15 1.49
N VAL A 66 18.76 -0.62 0.39
CA VAL A 66 18.28 -0.39 -0.98
C VAL A 66 16.86 -0.94 -1.16
N VAL A 67 16.60 -2.15 -0.66
CA VAL A 67 15.27 -2.78 -0.74
C VAL A 67 14.36 -2.37 0.43
N ALA A 68 14.90 -1.82 1.51
CA ALA A 68 14.11 -1.35 2.65
C ALA A 68 13.35 -0.06 2.35
N GLY A 69 13.89 0.83 1.50
CA GLY A 69 13.29 2.12 1.18
C GLY A 69 11.81 2.02 0.75
N PRO A 70 11.45 1.18 -0.24
CA PRO A 70 10.06 1.02 -0.65
C PRO A 70 9.12 0.46 0.43
N LEU A 71 9.65 -0.22 1.46
CA LEU A 71 8.85 -0.79 2.53
C LEU A 71 8.34 0.28 3.50
N THR A 72 9.03 1.42 3.65
CA THR A 72 8.62 2.50 4.56
C THR A 72 7.46 3.34 4.01
N ASP A 73 7.16 3.19 2.73
CA ASP A 73 6.06 3.86 2.03
C ASP A 73 5.07 2.84 1.47
N ALA A 74 5.31 2.30 0.27
CA ALA A 74 4.36 1.43 -0.42
C ALA A 74 4.07 0.13 0.36
N GLY A 75 5.11 -0.46 0.97
CA GLY A 75 4.98 -1.65 1.81
C GLY A 75 4.11 -1.39 3.03
N ALA A 76 4.47 -0.39 3.85
CA ALA A 76 3.77 -0.09 5.09
C ALA A 76 2.38 0.52 4.87
N THR A 77 2.18 1.36 3.85
CA THR A 77 0.88 1.94 3.49
C THR A 77 -0.11 0.84 3.12
N SER A 78 0.27 -0.06 2.19
CA SER A 78 -0.59 -1.18 1.81
C SER A 78 -0.85 -2.13 3.00
N TYR A 79 0.14 -2.36 3.85
CA TYR A 79 0.00 -3.17 5.06
C TYR A 79 -1.01 -2.58 6.05
N HIS A 80 -0.96 -1.26 6.29
CA HIS A 80 -1.92 -0.58 7.16
C HIS A 80 -3.36 -0.79 6.68
N ALA A 81 -3.59 -0.69 5.36
CA ALA A 81 -4.89 -1.00 4.75
C ALA A 81 -5.32 -2.42 5.08
N VAL A 82 -4.48 -3.40 4.75
CA VAL A 82 -4.77 -4.83 4.91
C VAL A 82 -5.04 -5.15 6.37
N LYS A 83 -4.16 -4.71 7.29
CA LYS A 83 -4.27 -4.94 8.73
C LYS A 83 -5.60 -4.44 9.30
N ARG A 84 -6.07 -3.26 8.88
CA ARG A 84 -7.37 -2.71 9.30
C ARG A 84 -8.56 -3.57 8.86
N THR A 85 -8.46 -4.24 7.72
CA THR A 85 -9.54 -5.09 7.19
C THR A 85 -9.55 -6.52 7.75
N LEU A 86 -8.49 -6.97 8.43
CA LEU A 86 -8.38 -8.36 8.90
C LEU A 86 -9.62 -8.87 9.66
N PRO A 87 -10.27 -8.09 10.56
CA PRO A 87 -11.47 -8.56 11.25
C PRO A 87 -12.67 -8.83 10.34
N ARG A 88 -12.64 -8.33 9.09
CA ARG A 88 -13.70 -8.50 8.09
C ARG A 88 -13.45 -9.70 7.17
N ILE A 89 -12.24 -10.26 7.17
CA ILE A 89 -11.82 -11.37 6.31
C ILE A 89 -11.82 -12.67 7.13
N PRO A 90 -12.87 -13.50 7.05
CA PRO A 90 -12.88 -14.79 7.74
C PRO A 90 -11.87 -15.77 7.11
N PRO A 91 -11.55 -16.90 7.77
CA PRO A 91 -10.81 -17.99 7.13
C PRO A 91 -11.50 -18.44 5.84
N GLY A 92 -10.73 -18.51 4.74
CA GLY A 92 -11.27 -18.77 3.40
C GLY A 92 -12.11 -17.64 2.81
N GLY A 93 -12.07 -16.43 3.39
CA GLY A 93 -12.72 -15.23 2.86
C GLY A 93 -12.10 -14.76 1.54
N THR A 94 -12.52 -13.59 1.08
CA THR A 94 -12.14 -13.09 -0.25
C THR A 94 -11.71 -11.64 -0.22
N ALA A 95 -10.66 -11.30 -0.96
CA ALA A 95 -10.15 -9.94 -1.09
C ALA A 95 -9.93 -9.56 -2.56
N VAL A 96 -10.23 -8.32 -2.91
CA VAL A 96 -9.99 -7.75 -4.24
C VAL A 96 -9.00 -6.60 -4.13
N VAL A 97 -7.99 -6.59 -4.98
CA VAL A 97 -6.99 -5.52 -5.08
C VAL A 97 -7.14 -4.85 -6.45
N ILE A 98 -7.67 -3.64 -6.48
CA ILE A 98 -7.80 -2.81 -7.68
C ILE A 98 -6.56 -1.92 -7.79
N GLY A 99 -5.83 -2.06 -8.90
CA GLY A 99 -4.49 -1.53 -9.11
C GLY A 99 -3.43 -2.46 -8.51
N ALA A 100 -2.78 -3.25 -9.36
CA ALA A 100 -1.73 -4.22 -9.00
C ALA A 100 -0.30 -3.66 -9.18
N GLY A 101 -0.16 -2.34 -9.28
CA GLY A 101 1.13 -1.64 -9.28
C GLY A 101 1.77 -1.56 -7.88
N GLY A 102 2.70 -0.62 -7.69
CA GLY A 102 3.57 -0.55 -6.50
C GLY A 102 2.93 -0.87 -5.14
N LEU A 103 1.81 -0.23 -4.77
CA LEU A 103 1.13 -0.51 -3.49
C LEU A 103 0.31 -1.82 -3.54
N GLY A 104 -0.41 -2.07 -4.63
CA GLY A 104 -1.24 -3.27 -4.76
C GLY A 104 -0.43 -4.56 -4.80
N ALA A 105 0.76 -4.55 -5.41
CA ALA A 105 1.70 -5.65 -5.39
C ALA A 105 2.11 -6.04 -3.95
N TYR A 106 2.33 -5.06 -3.07
CA TYR A 106 2.55 -5.34 -1.65
C TYR A 106 1.28 -5.80 -0.94
N ALA A 107 0.12 -5.19 -1.24
CA ALA A 107 -1.16 -5.58 -0.65
C ALA A 107 -1.50 -7.05 -0.91
N ILE A 108 -1.26 -7.54 -2.13
CA ILE A 108 -1.42 -8.96 -2.49
C ILE A 108 -0.58 -9.84 -1.56
N GLN A 109 0.72 -9.52 -1.40
CA GLN A 109 1.62 -10.28 -0.55
C GLN A 109 1.21 -10.22 0.94
N HIS A 110 0.78 -9.06 1.43
CA HIS A 110 0.29 -8.90 2.80
C HIS A 110 -0.96 -9.74 3.05
N LEU A 111 -1.91 -9.76 2.10
CA LEU A 111 -3.10 -10.60 2.20
C LEU A 111 -2.73 -12.09 2.28
N LEU A 112 -1.78 -12.53 1.44
CA LEU A 112 -1.29 -13.92 1.45
C LEU A 112 -0.50 -14.27 2.71
N ALA A 113 0.22 -13.31 3.29
CA ALA A 113 1.01 -13.51 4.50
C ALA A 113 0.15 -13.53 5.78
N LEU A 114 -0.93 -12.76 5.81
CA LEU A 114 -1.73 -12.52 7.03
C LEU A 114 -3.08 -13.27 7.04
N THR A 115 -3.52 -13.79 5.90
CA THR A 115 -4.85 -14.41 5.77
C THR A 115 -4.81 -15.69 4.95
N SER A 116 -5.94 -16.40 4.92
CA SER A 116 -6.20 -17.51 3.98
C SER A 116 -7.16 -17.08 2.85
N ALA A 117 -7.26 -15.77 2.60
CA ALA A 117 -8.24 -15.24 1.67
C ALA A 117 -7.88 -15.61 0.22
N ARG A 118 -8.90 -15.86 -0.59
CA ARG A 118 -8.77 -15.85 -2.04
C ARG A 118 -8.59 -14.40 -2.50
N VAL A 119 -7.46 -14.10 -3.14
CA VAL A 119 -7.07 -12.76 -3.58
C VAL A 119 -7.26 -12.63 -5.09
N VAL A 120 -8.05 -11.66 -5.52
CA VAL A 120 -8.25 -11.31 -6.94
C VAL A 120 -7.59 -9.96 -7.21
N ALA A 121 -6.68 -9.91 -8.18
CA ALA A 121 -6.05 -8.66 -8.62
C ALA A 121 -6.75 -8.10 -9.86
N VAL A 122 -6.96 -6.79 -9.90
CA VAL A 122 -7.61 -6.09 -11.02
C VAL A 122 -6.70 -4.97 -11.49
N ASP A 123 -6.27 -4.99 -12.75
CA ASP A 123 -5.41 -3.95 -13.33
C ASP A 123 -5.63 -3.88 -14.86
N VAL A 124 -5.35 -2.73 -15.46
CA VAL A 124 -5.43 -2.54 -16.92
C VAL A 124 -4.16 -3.02 -17.64
N SER A 125 -3.06 -3.18 -16.91
CA SER A 125 -1.78 -3.65 -17.46
C SER A 125 -1.69 -5.17 -17.33
N THR A 126 -1.56 -5.84 -18.48
CA THR A 126 -1.33 -7.29 -18.54
C THR A 126 -0.04 -7.71 -17.84
N ASP A 127 1.00 -6.87 -17.89
CA ASP A 127 2.28 -7.13 -17.21
C ASP A 127 2.13 -7.07 -15.69
N ARG A 128 1.33 -6.13 -15.17
CA ARG A 128 1.01 -6.06 -13.74
C ARG A 128 0.14 -7.22 -13.29
N LEU A 129 -0.79 -7.69 -14.12
CA LEU A 129 -1.57 -8.89 -13.81
C LEU A 129 -0.71 -10.16 -13.83
N ALA A 130 0.20 -10.28 -14.78
CA ALA A 130 1.18 -11.37 -14.80
C ALA A 130 2.04 -11.34 -13.52
N TYR A 131 2.54 -10.16 -13.14
CA TYR A 131 3.30 -10.00 -11.90
C TYR A 131 2.47 -10.29 -10.63
N ALA A 132 1.21 -9.86 -10.59
CA ALA A 132 0.29 -10.22 -9.50
C ALA A 132 0.12 -11.74 -9.35
N THR A 133 0.04 -12.45 -10.48
CA THR A 133 0.00 -13.92 -10.51
C THR A 133 1.31 -14.52 -10.00
N GLU A 134 2.47 -14.00 -10.41
CA GLU A 134 3.79 -14.41 -9.88
C GLU A 134 3.89 -14.22 -8.35
N LEU A 135 3.27 -13.17 -7.82
CA LEU A 135 3.22 -12.89 -6.38
C LEU A 135 2.21 -13.76 -5.61
N GLY A 136 1.38 -14.53 -6.30
CA GLY A 136 0.42 -15.47 -5.71
C GLY A 136 -1.03 -14.99 -5.65
N ALA A 137 -1.41 -13.96 -6.41
CA ALA A 137 -2.84 -13.68 -6.62
C ALA A 137 -3.51 -14.94 -7.20
N HIS A 138 -4.71 -15.26 -6.70
CA HIS A 138 -5.42 -16.50 -7.05
C HIS A 138 -6.12 -16.37 -8.39
N ASP A 139 -6.63 -15.18 -8.69
CA ASP A 139 -7.22 -14.82 -9.98
C ASP A 139 -6.82 -13.39 -10.36
N VAL A 140 -6.93 -13.09 -11.64
CA VAL A 140 -6.70 -11.77 -12.20
C VAL A 140 -7.87 -11.36 -13.11
N LEU A 141 -8.18 -10.07 -13.13
CA LEU A 141 -9.20 -9.48 -13.99
C LEU A 141 -8.65 -8.23 -14.69
N GLU A 142 -8.89 -8.12 -15.99
CA GLU A 142 -8.40 -7.00 -16.78
C GLU A 142 -9.32 -5.78 -16.66
N GLY A 143 -8.78 -4.72 -16.07
CA GLY A 143 -9.42 -3.42 -15.93
C GLY A 143 -10.71 -3.42 -15.09
N VAL A 144 -11.28 -2.22 -14.98
CA VAL A 144 -12.62 -2.03 -14.45
C VAL A 144 -13.52 -1.59 -15.60
N ASN A 145 -14.69 -2.20 -15.73
CA ASN A 145 -15.72 -1.93 -16.72
C ASN A 145 -17.10 -2.30 -16.15
N ASP A 146 -18.15 -2.13 -16.94
CA ASP A 146 -19.54 -2.33 -16.51
C ASP A 146 -19.83 -3.76 -16.00
N ASP A 147 -19.08 -4.77 -16.47
CA ASP A 147 -19.23 -6.17 -16.09
C ASP A 147 -18.37 -6.56 -14.88
N THR A 148 -17.41 -5.73 -14.46
CA THR A 148 -16.43 -6.05 -13.41
C THR A 148 -17.09 -6.49 -12.12
N THR A 149 -18.14 -5.80 -11.66
CA THR A 149 -18.85 -6.16 -10.43
C THR A 149 -19.46 -7.56 -10.53
N THR A 150 -20.12 -7.85 -11.65
CA THR A 150 -20.77 -9.15 -11.89
C THR A 150 -19.73 -10.26 -11.95
N GLU A 151 -18.61 -10.03 -12.63
CA GLU A 151 -17.54 -11.01 -12.77
C GLU A 151 -16.83 -11.29 -11.44
N LEU A 152 -16.54 -10.26 -10.65
CA LEU A 152 -16.00 -10.43 -9.30
C LEU A 152 -16.97 -11.22 -8.42
N HIS A 153 -18.27 -10.93 -8.47
CA HIS A 153 -19.26 -11.70 -7.72
C HIS A 153 -19.32 -13.16 -8.18
N ARG A 154 -19.19 -13.42 -9.48
CA ARG A 154 -19.15 -14.78 -10.03
C ARG A 154 -17.92 -15.55 -9.57
N LEU A 155 -16.74 -14.92 -9.60
CA LEU A 155 -15.46 -15.53 -9.18
C LEU A 155 -15.45 -15.84 -7.68
N LEU A 156 -16.02 -14.95 -6.88
CA LEU A 156 -15.97 -15.02 -5.41
C LEU A 156 -17.19 -15.71 -4.79
N GLY A 157 -18.24 -16.00 -5.56
CA GLY A 157 -19.51 -16.50 -5.05
C GLY A 157 -20.34 -15.45 -4.30
N GLY A 158 -20.05 -14.17 -4.50
CA GLY A 158 -20.68 -13.03 -3.84
C GLY A 158 -19.76 -11.80 -3.79
N GLY A 159 -20.17 -10.76 -3.06
CA GLY A 159 -19.30 -9.59 -2.83
C GLY A 159 -18.12 -9.92 -1.92
N ALA A 160 -16.99 -9.26 -2.14
CA ALA A 160 -15.74 -9.49 -1.43
C ALA A 160 -15.80 -9.02 0.04
N ASN A 161 -15.10 -9.72 0.94
CA ASN A 161 -14.95 -9.29 2.32
C ASN A 161 -14.11 -8.02 2.46
N ALA A 162 -13.10 -7.86 1.61
CA ALA A 162 -12.29 -6.65 1.54
C ALA A 162 -12.03 -6.27 0.07
N VAL A 163 -12.13 -4.98 -0.23
CA VAL A 163 -11.73 -4.41 -1.52
C VAL A 163 -10.76 -3.26 -1.24
N PHE A 164 -9.61 -3.28 -1.90
CA PHE A 164 -8.60 -2.23 -1.83
C PHE A 164 -8.50 -1.53 -3.16
N ASP A 165 -8.80 -0.23 -3.21
CA ASP A 165 -8.64 0.59 -4.39
C ASP A 165 -7.38 1.45 -4.29
N PHE A 166 -6.33 1.03 -5.00
CA PHE A 166 -5.06 1.76 -5.12
C PHE A 166 -5.02 2.70 -6.33
N VAL A 167 -6.12 2.83 -7.07
CA VAL A 167 -6.26 3.74 -8.22
C VAL A 167 -7.03 4.99 -7.82
N GLY A 168 -8.25 4.84 -7.29
CA GLY A 168 -9.06 5.93 -6.74
C GLY A 168 -9.64 6.89 -7.78
N ILE A 169 -10.10 6.38 -8.92
CA ILE A 169 -10.87 7.12 -9.92
C ILE A 169 -12.37 6.82 -9.78
N ASP A 170 -13.26 7.65 -10.35
CA ASP A 170 -14.73 7.48 -10.24
C ASP A 170 -15.18 6.04 -10.59
N GLN A 171 -14.56 5.45 -11.60
CA GLN A 171 -14.86 4.10 -12.06
C GLN A 171 -14.46 3.02 -11.04
N THR A 172 -13.22 3.04 -10.54
CA THR A 172 -12.73 2.05 -9.57
C THR A 172 -13.46 2.16 -8.24
N ILE A 173 -13.80 3.39 -7.83
CA ILE A 173 -14.60 3.64 -6.62
C ILE A 173 -16.00 3.03 -6.76
N THR A 174 -16.66 3.27 -7.88
CA THR A 174 -18.02 2.78 -8.11
C THR A 174 -18.06 1.26 -8.08
N HIS A 175 -17.20 0.61 -8.87
CA HIS A 175 -17.18 -0.85 -8.96
C HIS A 175 -16.60 -1.51 -7.73
N GLY A 176 -15.62 -0.89 -7.06
CA GLY A 176 -15.05 -1.39 -5.81
C GLY A 176 -16.07 -1.41 -4.67
N LEU A 177 -16.86 -0.35 -4.52
CA LEU A 177 -17.96 -0.30 -3.56
C LEU A 177 -19.02 -1.36 -3.85
N GLN A 178 -19.44 -1.49 -5.12
CA GLN A 178 -20.43 -2.49 -5.54
C GLN A 178 -19.93 -3.93 -5.42
N SER A 179 -18.61 -4.13 -5.53
CA SER A 179 -17.96 -5.42 -5.35
C SER A 179 -17.77 -5.78 -3.88
N THR A 180 -17.96 -4.83 -2.96
CA THR A 180 -17.84 -5.07 -1.52
C THR A 180 -19.09 -5.78 -0.98
N GLY A 181 -18.88 -6.91 -0.32
CA GLY A 181 -19.92 -7.72 0.29
C GLY A 181 -20.52 -7.10 1.56
N LYS A 182 -21.55 -7.76 2.09
CA LYS A 182 -22.16 -7.40 3.38
C LYS A 182 -21.13 -7.56 4.51
N ALA A 183 -21.14 -6.64 5.46
CA ALA A 183 -20.17 -6.57 6.55
C ALA A 183 -18.69 -6.48 6.10
N GLY A 184 -18.45 -6.22 4.81
CA GLY A 184 -17.13 -6.10 4.22
C GLY A 184 -16.53 -4.71 4.41
N ALA A 185 -15.33 -4.53 3.89
CA ALA A 185 -14.60 -3.28 3.96
C ALA A 185 -14.13 -2.84 2.58
N TYR A 186 -14.33 -1.56 2.26
CA TYR A 186 -13.77 -0.89 1.10
C TYR A 186 -12.72 0.14 1.55
N ALA A 187 -11.48 -0.07 1.15
CA ALA A 187 -10.34 0.79 1.44
C ALA A 187 -9.98 1.63 0.20
N LEU A 188 -10.23 2.94 0.26
CA LEU A 188 -9.77 3.88 -0.76
C LEU A 188 -8.38 4.40 -0.39
N VAL A 189 -7.38 4.00 -1.17
CA VAL A 189 -5.97 4.34 -0.94
C VAL A 189 -5.40 5.17 -2.09
N GLY A 190 -5.83 4.89 -3.32
CA GLY A 190 -5.40 5.61 -4.52
C GLY A 190 -5.83 7.07 -4.53
N ALA A 191 -4.97 7.92 -5.10
CA ALA A 191 -5.18 9.36 -5.23
C ALA A 191 -5.57 9.77 -6.67
N GLY A 192 -6.42 8.99 -7.35
CA GLY A 192 -6.87 9.24 -8.72
C GLY A 192 -7.91 10.36 -8.88
N ASN A 193 -8.14 11.17 -7.84
CA ASN A 193 -9.11 12.29 -7.82
C ASN A 193 -10.57 11.90 -8.11
N GLY A 194 -10.93 10.64 -7.91
CA GLY A 194 -12.32 10.20 -7.96
C GLY A 194 -13.14 10.70 -6.77
N SER A 195 -14.47 10.61 -6.90
CA SER A 195 -15.43 11.02 -5.89
C SER A 195 -16.29 9.85 -5.43
N LEU A 196 -16.45 9.68 -4.13
CA LEU A 196 -17.46 8.78 -3.57
C LEU A 196 -18.84 9.43 -3.73
N ARG A 197 -19.66 8.89 -4.63
CA ARG A 197 -21.04 9.35 -4.90
C ARG A 197 -22.01 8.24 -4.56
N GLY A 198 -23.09 8.57 -3.85
CA GLY A 198 -24.16 7.62 -3.54
C GLY A 198 -24.87 7.88 -2.22
N THR A 199 -25.93 7.11 -1.96
CA THR A 199 -26.66 7.14 -0.69
C THR A 199 -26.41 5.87 0.12
N MET A 200 -26.70 5.92 1.43
CA MET A 200 -26.50 4.82 2.38
C MET A 200 -27.11 3.49 1.91
N PHE A 201 -28.27 3.51 1.24
CA PHE A 201 -28.99 2.30 0.83
C PHE A 201 -28.71 1.87 -0.61
N ASP A 202 -27.95 2.66 -1.38
CA ASP A 202 -27.67 2.39 -2.80
C ASP A 202 -26.23 1.90 -3.01
N LYS A 203 -25.24 2.67 -2.53
CA LYS A 203 -23.82 2.45 -2.88
C LYS A 203 -22.94 1.96 -1.75
N LEU A 204 -23.41 2.00 -0.50
CA LEU A 204 -22.62 1.54 0.65
C LEU A 204 -22.92 0.07 0.96
N PRO A 205 -21.90 -0.73 1.32
CA PRO A 205 -22.11 -2.10 1.74
C PRO A 205 -22.97 -2.14 3.01
N ARG A 206 -23.94 -3.06 3.05
CA ARG A 206 -24.78 -3.27 4.24
C ARG A 206 -23.88 -3.68 5.42
N ASP A 207 -23.93 -2.90 6.49
CA ASP A 207 -23.15 -3.11 7.71
C ASP A 207 -21.63 -3.14 7.48
N GLY A 208 -21.17 -2.53 6.37
CA GLY A 208 -19.77 -2.50 5.98
C GLY A 208 -19.05 -1.21 6.35
N GLU A 209 -17.75 -1.20 6.13
CA GLU A 209 -16.89 -0.04 6.35
C GLU A 209 -16.39 0.52 5.02
N VAL A 210 -16.42 1.85 4.90
CA VAL A 210 -15.69 2.59 3.88
C VAL A 210 -14.70 3.49 4.58
N PHE A 211 -13.43 3.38 4.24
CA PHE A 211 -12.40 4.22 4.85
C PHE A 211 -11.30 4.58 3.86
N SER A 212 -10.63 5.67 4.15
CA SER A 212 -9.32 6.00 3.62
C SER A 212 -8.33 6.09 4.77
N PHE A 213 -7.05 6.14 4.46
CA PHE A 213 -5.99 6.45 5.41
C PHE A 213 -4.85 7.14 4.67
N GLN A 214 -4.01 7.83 5.43
CA GLN A 214 -2.86 8.54 4.93
C GLN A 214 -1.67 8.15 5.79
N ALA A 215 -0.62 7.66 5.13
CA ALA A 215 0.62 7.18 5.72
C ALA A 215 0.48 5.98 6.71
N PRO A 216 1.54 5.17 6.86
CA PRO A 216 1.60 4.10 7.84
C PRO A 216 2.01 4.61 9.23
N THR A 217 1.76 3.80 10.26
CA THR A 217 2.33 4.02 11.60
C THR A 217 3.76 3.47 11.70
N ILE A 218 4.50 3.84 12.76
CA ILE A 218 5.79 3.20 13.09
C ILE A 218 5.62 1.68 13.22
N ALA A 219 4.54 1.24 13.87
CA ALA A 219 4.29 -0.18 14.10
C ALA A 219 4.10 -0.94 12.78
N ASP A 220 3.39 -0.36 11.81
CA ASP A 220 3.20 -0.99 10.50
C ASP A 220 4.53 -1.16 9.75
N THR A 221 5.39 -0.14 9.78
CA THR A 221 6.72 -0.22 9.14
C THR A 221 7.60 -1.28 9.80
N LEU A 222 7.59 -1.37 11.13
CA LEU A 222 8.31 -2.42 11.87
C LEU A 222 7.84 -3.83 11.48
N GLU A 223 6.52 -4.03 11.41
CA GLU A 223 5.92 -5.31 11.05
C GLU A 223 6.21 -5.69 9.57
N VAL A 224 6.15 -4.73 8.65
CA VAL A 224 6.49 -4.96 7.23
C VAL A 224 7.97 -5.28 7.05
N ILE A 225 8.88 -4.61 7.75
CA ILE A 225 10.30 -4.95 7.73
C ILE A 225 10.51 -6.36 8.26
N ALA A 226 9.84 -6.75 9.35
CA ALA A 226 9.92 -8.12 9.87
C ALA A 226 9.39 -9.17 8.87
N LEU A 227 8.33 -8.86 8.11
CA LEU A 227 7.84 -9.72 7.04
C LEU A 227 8.86 -9.86 5.89
N ALA A 228 9.52 -8.77 5.50
CA ALA A 228 10.58 -8.82 4.49
C ALA A 228 11.80 -9.62 4.98
N GLU A 229 12.27 -9.38 6.21
CA GLU A 229 13.40 -10.10 6.81
C GLU A 229 13.14 -11.61 6.97
N SER A 230 11.88 -12.01 7.18
CA SER A 230 11.48 -13.43 7.23
C SER A 230 11.25 -14.06 5.85
N GLY A 231 11.50 -13.33 4.76
CA GLY A 231 11.34 -13.82 3.39
C GLY A 231 9.88 -13.97 2.95
N LYS A 232 8.93 -13.32 3.65
CA LYS A 232 7.51 -13.33 3.28
C LYS A 232 7.16 -12.31 2.21
N LEU A 233 8.04 -11.33 1.97
CA LEU A 233 7.86 -10.31 0.95
C LEU A 233 8.98 -10.39 -0.09
N ARG A 234 8.60 -10.39 -1.36
CA ARG A 234 9.46 -10.11 -2.51
C ARG A 234 9.48 -8.61 -2.73
N VAL A 235 10.69 -8.04 -2.74
CA VAL A 235 10.94 -6.62 -2.96
C VAL A 235 11.75 -6.43 -4.24
N ASP A 236 11.04 -6.30 -5.35
CA ASP A 236 11.65 -6.02 -6.64
C ASP A 236 11.91 -4.50 -6.77
N VAL A 237 13.13 -4.12 -7.12
CA VAL A 237 13.55 -2.73 -7.28
C VAL A 237 14.29 -2.51 -8.59
N ASP A 238 14.03 -1.35 -9.20
CA ASP A 238 14.76 -0.83 -10.35
C ASP A 238 15.70 0.27 -9.83
N ILE A 239 17.01 0.03 -9.88
CA ILE A 239 18.01 0.93 -9.27
C ILE A 239 18.49 1.99 -10.26
N PHE A 240 18.50 3.25 -9.83
CA PHE A 240 18.99 4.39 -10.59
C PHE A 240 20.01 5.20 -9.78
N PRO A 241 21.06 5.76 -10.40
CA PRO A 241 21.91 6.74 -9.73
C PRO A 241 21.19 8.09 -9.59
N LEU A 242 21.64 8.92 -8.65
CA LEU A 242 21.05 10.23 -8.36
C LEU A 242 21.05 11.18 -9.57
N ASP A 243 22.05 11.10 -10.44
CA ASP A 243 22.15 11.93 -11.65
C ASP A 243 21.18 11.49 -12.77
N ARG A 244 20.54 10.32 -12.64
CA ARG A 244 19.54 9.78 -13.59
C ARG A 244 18.16 9.61 -12.99
N VAL A 245 17.82 10.39 -11.96
CA VAL A 245 16.48 10.43 -11.37
C VAL A 245 15.39 10.70 -12.40
N ALA A 246 15.65 11.54 -13.41
CA ALA A 246 14.68 11.82 -14.48
C ALA A 246 14.28 10.54 -15.25
N GLU A 247 15.23 9.63 -15.51
CA GLU A 247 14.96 8.35 -16.18
C GLU A 247 13.99 7.48 -15.37
N ALA A 248 14.12 7.49 -14.04
CA ALA A 248 13.24 6.76 -13.14
C ALA A 248 11.80 7.28 -13.22
N TYR A 249 11.62 8.62 -13.24
CA TYR A 249 10.31 9.24 -13.39
C TYR A 249 9.67 8.94 -14.75
N GLU A 250 10.44 9.05 -15.84
CA GLU A 250 9.94 8.73 -17.18
C GLU A 250 9.49 7.27 -17.32
N LYS A 251 10.26 6.31 -16.79
CA LYS A 251 9.87 4.89 -16.76
C LYS A 251 8.62 4.67 -15.90
N MET A 252 8.51 5.37 -14.78
CA MET A 252 7.32 5.32 -13.93
C MET A 252 6.07 5.81 -14.68
N GLU A 253 6.17 6.95 -15.39
CA GLU A 253 5.06 7.51 -16.19
C GLU A 253 4.63 6.57 -17.32
N ARG A 254 5.59 5.90 -17.98
CA ARG A 254 5.30 4.90 -19.02
C ARG A 254 4.85 3.54 -18.46
N GLY A 255 4.87 3.35 -17.15
CA GLY A 255 4.49 2.09 -16.50
C GLY A 255 5.48 0.95 -16.73
N GLU A 256 6.73 1.26 -17.05
CA GLU A 256 7.80 0.30 -17.41
C GLU A 256 8.56 -0.25 -16.19
N LEU A 257 8.29 0.27 -14.99
CA LEU A 257 8.88 -0.24 -13.75
C LEU A 257 8.22 -1.56 -13.37
N ARG A 258 9.04 -2.57 -13.09
CA ARG A 258 8.54 -3.87 -12.61
C ARG A 258 8.15 -3.79 -11.13
N GLY A 259 8.93 -3.07 -10.34
CA GLY A 259 8.73 -2.91 -8.91
C GLY A 259 8.76 -1.45 -8.49
N ARG A 260 9.71 -1.10 -7.62
CA ARG A 260 9.88 0.26 -7.12
C ARG A 260 11.19 0.84 -7.62
N ALA A 261 11.16 2.02 -8.22
CA ALA A 261 12.37 2.74 -8.53
C ALA A 261 13.07 3.15 -7.22
N VAL A 262 14.35 2.82 -7.09
CA VAL A 262 15.19 3.21 -5.95
C VAL A 262 16.38 3.98 -6.47
N VAL A 263 16.59 5.16 -5.89
CA VAL A 263 17.70 6.04 -6.27
C VAL A 263 18.81 5.90 -5.24
N ILE A 264 20.02 5.59 -5.72
CA ILE A 264 21.22 5.48 -4.88
C ILE A 264 22.12 6.69 -5.17
N PRO A 265 22.38 7.56 -4.18
CA PRO A 265 23.38 8.62 -4.30
C PRO A 265 24.80 8.05 -4.41
N ASP A 266 25.61 8.59 -5.32
CA ASP A 266 27.05 8.32 -5.40
C ASP A 266 27.82 8.81 -4.16
#